data_AF-A0A961FD79-F1
#
_entry.id   AF-A0A961FD79-F1
#
_cell.length_a   1.000
_cell.length_b   1.000
_cell.length_c   1.000
_cell.angle_alpha   90.00
_cell.angle_beta   90.00
_cell.angle_gamma   90.00
#
_symmetry.space_group_name_H-M   'P 1'
#
loop_
_entity.id
_entity.type
_entity.pdbx_description
1 polymer ?
#
loop_
_entity_poly.entity_id
_entity_poly.type
_entity_poly.pdbx_seq_one_letter_code
_entity_poly.pdbx_strand_id
1 'polypeptide(L)'
;ALAESCFGDKNLGVMIKDLEASSPLSVAELLFGEGSARVLISLKPQQLKNVQEKLKAFHLDYHRLGQVSTASFKIAPWIDLSIDSLKKKWKEAFENIVT
;
A
#
# COMPACT_ATOMS: atom_id res chain seq x y z
N ALA A 1 -6.27 -2.84 -2.45
CA ALA A 1 -5.91 -2.15 -1.19
C ALA A 1 -4.91 -0.98 -1.37
N LEU A 2 -3.59 -1.23 -1.51
CA LEU A 2 -2.59 -0.14 -1.50
C LEU A 2 -2.70 0.79 -2.73
N ALA A 3 -2.86 0.23 -3.94
CA ALA A 3 -3.04 1.01 -5.16
C ALA A 3 -4.27 1.92 -5.09
N GLU A 4 -5.41 1.39 -4.63
CA GLU A 4 -6.66 2.14 -4.49
C GLU A 4 -6.55 3.28 -3.48
N SER A 5 -5.73 3.11 -2.44
CA SER A 5 -5.43 4.17 -1.47
C SER A 5 -4.73 5.38 -2.11
N CYS A 6 -4.14 5.22 -3.29
CA CYS A 6 -3.49 6.29 -4.05
C CYS A 6 -4.42 6.96 -5.08
N PHE A 7 -5.63 6.43 -5.33
CA PHE A 7 -6.51 6.95 -6.38
C PHE A 7 -7.32 8.21 -5.98
N GLY A 8 -7.06 8.79 -4.82
CA GLY A 8 -7.68 10.03 -4.37
C GLY A 8 -7.37 11.23 -5.28
N ASP A 9 -7.94 12.39 -4.93
CA ASP A 9 -7.78 13.62 -5.73
C ASP A 9 -6.42 14.31 -5.53
N LYS A 10 -5.72 13.91 -4.48
CA LYS A 10 -4.34 14.33 -4.23
C LYS A 10 -3.44 13.36 -4.97
N ASN A 11 -2.55 13.87 -5.81
CA ASN A 11 -1.60 13.09 -6.61
C ASN A 11 -0.52 12.40 -5.75
N LEU A 12 -0.96 11.51 -4.87
CA LEU A 12 -0.17 10.81 -3.88
C LEU A 12 0.12 9.40 -4.37
N GLY A 13 1.33 8.96 -4.09
CA GLY A 13 1.83 7.63 -4.41
C GLY A 13 2.40 6.93 -3.19
N VAL A 14 3.15 5.88 -3.44
CA VAL A 14 3.84 5.10 -2.40
C VAL A 14 5.24 4.72 -2.86
N MET A 15 6.16 4.64 -1.90
CA MET A 15 7.49 4.09 -2.10
C MET A 15 7.80 3.06 -1.01
N ILE A 16 8.01 1.81 -1.43
CA ILE A 16 8.43 0.66 -0.62
C ILE A 16 9.74 0.14 -1.22
N LYS A 17 10.78 -0.05 -0.39
CA LYS A 17 12.10 -0.51 -0.84
C LYS A 17 12.45 -1.94 -0.41
N ASP A 18 11.98 -2.34 0.78
CA ASP A 18 12.48 -3.53 1.47
C ASP A 18 11.32 -4.48 1.85
N LEU A 19 10.44 -4.80 0.90
CA LEU A 19 9.22 -5.59 1.18
C LEU A 19 9.54 -7.02 1.66
N GLU A 20 10.67 -7.59 1.23
CA GLU A 20 11.02 -9.00 1.47
C GLU A 20 11.78 -9.26 2.76
N ALA A 21 12.35 -8.23 3.41
CA ALA A 21 13.36 -8.42 4.44
C ALA A 21 12.89 -9.13 5.72
N SER A 22 11.61 -9.52 5.81
CA SER A 22 11.03 -10.07 7.05
C SER A 22 9.92 -11.12 6.86
N SER A 23 9.69 -11.65 5.65
CA SER A 23 8.57 -12.58 5.40
C SER A 23 9.02 -13.91 4.80
N PRO A 24 8.47 -15.06 5.25
CA PRO A 24 8.67 -16.36 4.61
C PRO A 24 7.82 -16.54 3.33
N LEU A 25 6.94 -15.60 3.01
CA LEU A 25 6.05 -15.66 1.86
C LEU A 25 6.79 -15.34 0.55
N SER A 26 6.32 -15.92 -0.55
CA SER A 26 6.76 -15.52 -1.88
C SER A 26 6.33 -14.07 -2.18
N VAL A 27 7.01 -13.43 -3.15
CA VAL A 27 6.68 -12.08 -3.61
C VAL A 27 5.24 -11.98 -4.09
N ALA A 28 4.75 -12.99 -4.80
CA ALA A 28 3.36 -13.03 -5.28
C ALA A 28 2.37 -13.05 -4.11
N GLU A 29 2.62 -13.85 -3.08
CA GLU A 29 1.79 -13.90 -1.87
C GLU A 29 1.83 -12.58 -1.08
N LEU A 30 2.99 -11.91 -1.03
CA LEU A 30 3.12 -10.60 -0.39
C LEU A 30 2.32 -9.51 -1.11
N LEU A 31 2.31 -9.53 -2.44
CA LEU A 31 1.66 -8.49 -3.25
C LEU A 31 0.17 -8.72 -3.46
N PHE A 32 -0.25 -9.97 -3.65
CA PHE A 32 -1.59 -10.33 -4.09
C PHE A 32 -2.32 -11.27 -3.13
N GLY A 33 -1.65 -11.79 -2.10
CA GLY A 33 -2.26 -12.67 -1.11
C GLY A 33 -3.38 -11.98 -0.33
N GLU A 34 -4.57 -12.55 -0.38
CA GLU A 34 -5.72 -12.12 0.40
C GLU A 34 -5.72 -12.77 1.79
N GLY A 35 -6.33 -12.08 2.75
CA GLY A 35 -6.24 -12.43 4.16
C GLY A 35 -7.04 -11.46 5.00
N SER A 36 -7.76 -12.00 5.99
CA SER A 36 -8.65 -11.23 6.86
C SER A 36 -7.88 -10.42 7.90
N ALA A 37 -8.57 -9.46 8.53
CA ALA A 37 -8.06 -8.68 9.67
C ALA A 37 -6.76 -7.88 9.41
N ARG A 38 -6.53 -7.43 8.17
CA ARG A 38 -5.40 -6.55 7.80
C ARG A 38 -5.89 -5.15 7.50
N VAL A 39 -5.19 -4.14 8.02
CA VAL A 39 -5.52 -2.72 7.82
C VAL A 39 -4.27 -1.96 7.40
N LEU A 40 -4.44 -1.06 6.42
CA LEU A 40 -3.40 -0.11 6.02
C LEU A 40 -3.69 1.26 6.64
N ILE A 41 -2.69 1.88 7.25
CA ILE A 41 -2.78 3.24 7.76
C ILE A 41 -1.63 4.09 7.21
N SER A 42 -1.93 5.34 6.85
CA SER A 42 -0.93 6.38 6.60
C SER A 42 -0.95 7.37 7.76
N LEU A 43 0.21 7.82 8.19
CA LEU A 43 0.35 8.68 9.37
C LEU A 43 1.44 9.73 9.16
N LYS A 44 1.25 10.89 9.80
CA LYS A 44 2.31 11.91 9.88
C LYS A 44 3.48 11.35 10.70
N PRO A 45 4.76 11.61 10.34
CA PRO A 45 5.91 11.08 11.07
C PRO A 45 5.87 11.32 12.58
N GLN A 46 5.34 12.48 13.01
CA GLN A 46 5.24 12.86 14.42
C GLN A 46 4.25 11.99 15.22
N GLN A 47 3.33 11.30 14.54
CA GLN A 47 2.33 10.43 15.18
C GLN A 47 2.80 8.97 15.31
N LEU A 48 3.95 8.62 14.72
CA LEU A 48 4.40 7.24 14.66
C LEU A 48 4.52 6.61 16.05
N LYS A 49 5.21 7.29 16.97
CA LYS A 49 5.44 6.78 18.34
C LYS A 49 4.12 6.52 19.09
N ASN A 50 3.20 7.47 19.04
CA ASN A 50 1.87 7.37 19.66
C ASN A 50 1.07 6.17 19.12
N VAL A 51 1.09 5.97 17.79
CA VAL A 51 0.42 4.82 17.16
C VAL A 51 1.08 3.51 17.57
N GLN A 52 2.41 3.43 17.60
CA GLN A 52 3.13 2.22 18.03
C GLN A 52 2.82 1.84 19.48
N GLU A 53 2.73 2.83 20.38
CA GLU A 53 2.35 2.60 21.78
C GLU A 53 0.94 2.02 21.90
N LYS A 54 -0.02 2.54 21.11
CA LYS A 54 -1.39 1.99 21.05
C LYS A 54 -1.41 0.57 20.51
N LEU A 55 -0.73 0.30 19.38
CA LEU A 55 -0.67 -1.04 18.80
C LEU A 55 -0.06 -2.05 19.78
N LYS A 56 1.00 -1.66 20.49
CA LYS A 56 1.61 -2.49 21.54
C LYS A 56 0.65 -2.77 22.70
N ALA A 57 -0.11 -1.77 23.16
CA ALA A 57 -1.07 -1.93 24.25
C ALA A 57 -2.20 -2.90 23.92
N PHE A 58 -2.56 -3.02 22.63
CA PHE A 58 -3.55 -3.97 22.14
C PHE A 58 -2.94 -5.28 21.59
N HIS A 59 -1.63 -5.48 21.75
CA HIS A 59 -0.91 -6.65 21.21
C HIS A 59 -1.15 -6.89 19.72
N LEU A 60 -1.21 -5.81 18.93
CA LEU A 60 -1.41 -5.87 17.49
C LEU A 60 -0.06 -5.88 16.77
N ASP A 61 0.12 -6.89 15.91
CA ASP A 61 1.26 -6.95 15.00
C ASP A 61 1.16 -5.86 13.94
N TYR A 62 2.29 -5.26 13.61
CA TYR A 62 2.36 -4.23 12.59
C TYR A 62 3.70 -4.25 11.85
N HIS A 63 3.65 -3.82 10.59
CA HIS A 63 4.83 -3.69 9.75
C HIS A 63 4.85 -2.31 9.11
N ARG A 64 6.01 -1.65 9.13
CA ARG A 64 6.21 -0.42 8.38
C ARG A 64 6.56 -0.77 6.95
N LEU A 65 5.64 -0.52 6.03
CA LEU A 65 5.84 -0.82 4.61
C LEU A 65 6.78 0.18 3.91
N GLY A 66 6.60 1.47 4.17
CA GLY A 66 7.34 2.50 3.44
C GLY A 66 6.84 3.90 3.75
N GLN A 67 6.78 4.74 2.71
CA GLN A 67 6.36 6.14 2.82
C GLN A 67 5.43 6.55 1.69
N VAL A 68 4.56 7.51 1.97
CA VAL A 68 3.77 8.19 0.94
C VAL A 68 4.71 9.04 0.08
N SER A 69 4.55 8.95 -1.23
CA SER A 69 5.30 9.72 -2.23
C SER A 69 4.33 10.60 -3.04
N THR A 70 4.85 11.27 -4.06
CA THR A 70 4.04 11.97 -5.06
C THR A 70 4.04 11.19 -6.38
N ALA A 71 2.88 11.14 -7.03
CA ALA A 71 2.66 10.71 -8.42
C ALA A 71 3.11 9.30 -8.87
N SER A 72 3.77 8.51 -8.03
CA SER A 72 4.36 7.21 -8.40
C SER A 72 4.01 6.10 -7.43
N PHE A 73 3.69 4.92 -7.98
CA PHE A 73 3.49 3.69 -7.22
C PHE A 73 4.72 2.81 -7.36
N LYS A 74 5.56 2.80 -6.33
CA LYS A 74 6.85 2.11 -6.34
C LYS A 74 6.93 1.08 -5.23
N ILE A 75 7.15 -0.18 -5.62
CA ILE A 75 7.49 -1.29 -4.75
C ILE A 75 8.74 -1.93 -5.34
N ALA A 76 9.93 -1.54 -4.86
CA ALA A 76 11.18 -2.02 -5.43
C ALA A 76 11.44 -3.49 -5.06
N PRO A 77 12.05 -4.28 -5.96
CA PRO A 77 12.34 -3.97 -7.37
C PRO A 77 11.17 -4.24 -8.33
N TRP A 78 10.02 -4.68 -7.82
CA TRP A 78 8.97 -5.35 -8.60
C TRP A 78 8.04 -4.44 -9.40
N ILE A 79 7.69 -3.25 -8.88
CA ILE A 79 6.67 -2.38 -9.46
C ILE A 79 7.18 -0.93 -9.48
N ASP A 80 7.12 -0.30 -10.66
CA ASP A 80 7.30 1.13 -10.86
C ASP A 80 6.31 1.62 -11.92
N LEU A 81 5.17 2.14 -11.47
CA LEU A 81 4.07 2.59 -12.34
C LEU A 81 3.57 3.97 -11.92
N SER A 82 3.00 4.73 -12.86
CA SER A 82 2.33 5.99 -12.55
C SER A 82 0.94 5.74 -11.95
N ILE A 83 0.52 6.62 -11.03
CA ILE A 83 -0.81 6.56 -10.42
C ILE A 83 -1.92 6.72 -11.46
N ASP A 84 -1.72 7.60 -12.43
CA ASP A 84 -2.70 7.83 -13.50
C ASP A 84 -2.91 6.58 -14.36
N SER A 85 -1.84 5.86 -14.68
CA SER A 85 -1.93 4.60 -15.45
C SER A 85 -2.70 3.54 -14.69
N LEU A 86 -2.38 3.35 -13.40
CA LEU A 86 -3.08 2.41 -12.52
C LEU A 86 -4.56 2.76 -12.36
N LYS A 87 -4.87 4.04 -12.12
CA LYS A 87 -6.24 4.54 -11.93
C LYS A 87 -7.07 4.36 -13.20
N LYS A 88 -6.48 4.67 -14.37
CA LYS A 88 -7.12 4.46 -15.68
C LYS A 88 -7.46 2.99 -15.90
N LYS A 89 -6.48 2.09 -15.71
CA LYS A 89 -6.69 0.64 -15.88
C LYS A 89 -7.75 0.08 -14.93
N TRP A 90 -7.75 0.54 -13.69
CA TRP A 90 -8.75 0.13 -12.71
C TRP A 90 -10.17 0.57 -13.10
N LYS A 91 -10.34 1.77 -13.67
CA LYS A 91 -11.64 2.27 -14.14
C LYS A 91 -12.14 1.56 -15.40
N GLU A 92 -11.26 1.37 -16.39
CA GLU A 92 -11.57 0.69 -17.66
C GLU A 92 -12.15 -0.72 -17.42
N ALA A 93 -11.71 -1.41 -16.35
CA ALA A 93 -12.21 -2.73 -16.00
C ALA A 93 -13.73 -2.75 -15.73
N PHE A 94 -14.29 -1.65 -15.21
CA PHE A 94 -15.74 -1.54 -14.96
C PHE A 94 -16.51 -1.09 -16.21
N GLU A 95 -15.92 -0.23 -17.02
CA GLU A 95 -16.56 0.29 -18.25
C GLU A 95 -16.86 -0.86 -19.24
N ASN A 96 -15.96 -1.83 -19.35
CA ASN A 96 -16.12 -3.00 -20.22
C ASN A 96 -17.16 -4.04 -19.71
N ILE A 97 -17.73 -3.85 -18.53
CA ILE A 97 -18.75 -4.76 -17.97
C ILE A 97 -20.17 -4.22 -18.21
N VAL A 98 -20.31 -2.91 -18.44
CA VAL A 98 -21.63 -2.23 -18.51
C VAL A 98 -22.06 -1.90 -19.95
N THR A 99 -21.21 -2.20 -20.94
CA THR A 99 -21.50 -2.11 -22.38
C THR A 99 -21.64 -3.49 -23.01
#